data_AF-A0A4R5QL41-F1
#
_entry.id   AF-A0A4R5QL41-F1
#
_cell.length_a   1.000
_cell.length_b   1.000
_cell.length_c   1.000
_cell.angle_alpha   90.00
_cell.angle_beta   90.00
_cell.angle_gamma   90.00
#
_symmetry.space_group_name_H-M   'P 1'
#
loop_
_entity.id
_entity.type
_entity.pdbx_description
1 polymer ?
#
loop_
_entity_poly.entity_id
_entity_poly.type
_entity_poly.pdbx_seq_one_letter_code
_entity_poly.pdbx_strand_id
1 'polypeptide(L)'
;MSLGRRSALWGAAGLLAAGQARAEDWPTRPIRLIVPFAPGGASDLLARLVAERLAPALGQPVVVENRPGAGATIGADAVAKARPDGTTFLYGTPGPQIVNPYLMRGLPYDAERDFTPIVSLVRAPNLLVVNPALPVRTVPELIALAKAKPGELSFGSSGIGASSHLAGETLKLKAGIDVTHVPFRGSGPAIAELIAGRISFLIDTLLLFTEHRASGALRAVAVASARKSSLMPDLPTIAETIPGFDSFAFNYLAGPAALPESVVVRLNRETNRILADDTFRKRLTELGLEPIGGTPADTAATIREEAGRAREVILAANIRAE
;
A
#
# COMPACT_ATOMS: atom_id res chain seq x y z
N MET A 1 76.58 3.85 52.36
CA MET A 1 75.71 2.69 52.07
C MET A 1 74.56 3.17 51.21
N SER A 2 74.27 2.42 50.15
CA SER A 2 73.57 2.84 48.94
C SER A 2 72.04 2.98 49.09
N LEU A 3 71.49 3.94 48.34
CA LEU A 3 70.06 4.11 48.08
C LEU A 3 69.51 2.96 47.22
N GLY A 4 68.55 2.21 47.75
CA GLY A 4 67.76 1.21 47.02
C GLY A 4 66.43 1.77 46.52
N ARG A 5 66.45 2.55 45.44
CA ARG A 5 65.25 2.98 44.67
C ARG A 5 64.73 1.85 43.78
N ARG A 6 64.18 0.76 44.32
CA ARG A 6 63.43 -0.24 43.55
C ARG A 6 62.46 -0.98 44.46
N SER A 7 61.17 -0.65 44.37
CA SER A 7 59.99 -1.52 44.61
C SER A 7 58.72 -0.68 44.83
N ALA A 8 58.35 0.15 43.86
CA ALA A 8 57.04 0.79 43.82
C ALA A 8 56.43 0.46 42.46
N LEU A 9 55.83 -0.73 42.32
CA LEU A 9 55.16 -1.12 41.06
C LEU A 9 54.31 -2.41 41.17
N TRP A 10 53.53 -2.63 42.23
CA TRP A 10 52.54 -3.74 42.24
C TRP A 10 51.29 -3.38 43.05
N GLY A 11 50.30 -2.76 42.41
CA GLY A 11 49.02 -2.49 43.06
C GLY A 11 47.98 -1.69 42.27
N ALA A 12 48.00 -1.72 40.93
CA ALA A 12 46.98 -1.05 40.12
C ALA A 12 46.67 -1.85 38.85
N ALA A 13 46.03 -3.01 39.00
CA ALA A 13 45.49 -3.76 37.87
C ALA A 13 44.25 -4.52 38.33
N GLY A 14 43.06 -3.94 38.14
CA GLY A 14 41.83 -4.66 38.41
C GLY A 14 40.58 -3.81 38.50
N LEU A 15 40.36 -2.85 37.59
CA LEU A 15 39.08 -2.13 37.45
C LEU A 15 38.91 -1.60 36.02
N LEU A 16 38.99 -2.50 35.04
CA LEU A 16 38.54 -2.25 33.66
C LEU A 16 37.67 -3.43 33.18
N ALA A 17 36.67 -3.78 33.99
CA ALA A 17 35.48 -4.45 33.46
C ALA A 17 34.56 -3.36 32.88
N ALA A 18 35.00 -2.74 31.79
CA ALA A 18 34.08 -1.99 30.94
C ALA A 18 33.10 -3.00 30.37
N GLY A 19 31.90 -3.04 30.94
CA GLY A 19 30.80 -3.83 30.39
C GLY A 19 30.64 -3.45 28.93
N GLN A 20 30.91 -4.38 28.03
CA GLN A 20 30.39 -4.28 26.68
C GLN A 20 28.87 -4.21 26.85
N ALA A 21 28.30 -3.00 26.69
CA ALA A 21 26.88 -2.85 26.47
C ALA A 21 26.59 -3.64 25.19
N ARG A 22 26.22 -4.91 25.35
CA ARG A 22 25.63 -5.68 24.27
C ARG A 22 24.45 -4.84 23.82
N ALA A 23 24.48 -4.36 22.58
CA ALA A 23 23.26 -3.87 21.95
C ALA A 23 22.22 -4.96 22.19
N GLU A 24 21.17 -4.65 22.96
CA GLU A 24 20.10 -5.63 23.14
C GLU A 24 19.57 -5.95 21.74
N ASP A 25 19.58 -7.23 21.38
CA ASP A 25 19.14 -7.67 20.07
C ASP A 25 17.65 -7.35 19.93
N TRP A 26 17.34 -6.21 19.29
CA TRP A 26 15.96 -5.81 19.00
C TRP A 26 15.27 -6.89 18.15
N PRO A 27 14.01 -7.27 18.41
CA PRO A 27 13.13 -6.74 19.45
C PRO A 27 13.24 -7.47 20.80
N THR A 28 13.14 -6.70 21.90
CA THR A 28 13.11 -7.22 23.29
C THR A 28 11.71 -7.32 23.89
N ARG A 29 10.69 -6.88 23.16
CA ARG A 29 9.27 -6.88 23.58
C ARG A 29 8.33 -6.95 22.36
N PRO A 30 7.04 -7.23 22.57
CA PRO A 30 6.08 -7.30 21.47
C PRO A 30 6.05 -6.04 20.60
N ILE A 31 5.89 -6.26 19.30
CA ILE A 31 5.74 -5.24 18.26
C ILE A 31 4.26 -5.01 18.00
N ARG A 32 3.86 -3.75 17.84
CA ARG A 32 2.52 -3.35 17.41
C ARG A 32 2.55 -3.02 15.92
N LEU A 33 1.74 -3.72 15.13
CA LEU A 33 1.49 -3.42 13.73
C LEU A 33 0.13 -2.74 13.61
N ILE A 34 0.13 -1.41 13.46
CA ILE A 34 -1.07 -0.60 13.37
C ILE A 34 -1.65 -0.73 11.96
N VAL A 35 -2.91 -1.17 11.89
CA VAL A 35 -3.70 -1.22 10.65
C VAL A 35 -4.71 -0.09 10.69
N PRO A 36 -4.69 0.88 9.78
CA PRO A 36 -5.53 2.07 9.90
C PRO A 36 -6.97 1.86 9.36
N PHE A 37 -7.48 0.64 9.43
CA PHE A 37 -8.80 0.20 8.96
C PHE A 37 -9.45 -0.76 9.95
N ALA A 38 -10.76 -0.93 9.82
CA ALA A 38 -11.55 -1.81 10.68
C ALA A 38 -11.10 -3.29 10.52
N PRO A 39 -11.24 -4.12 11.58
CA PRO A 39 -10.94 -5.54 11.51
C PRO A 39 -11.76 -6.27 10.42
N GLY A 40 -11.21 -7.35 9.87
CA GLY A 40 -11.89 -8.21 8.89
C GLY A 40 -11.83 -7.74 7.43
N GLY A 41 -11.26 -6.57 7.15
CA GLY A 41 -11.00 -6.11 5.77
C GLY A 41 -9.70 -6.69 5.17
N ALA A 42 -9.48 -6.46 3.88
CA ALA A 42 -8.30 -6.96 3.16
C ALA A 42 -6.97 -6.51 3.81
N SER A 43 -6.84 -5.24 4.19
CA SER A 43 -5.64 -4.74 4.89
C SER A 43 -5.41 -5.43 6.23
N ASP A 44 -6.47 -5.72 6.99
CA ASP A 44 -6.38 -6.43 8.26
C ASP A 44 -5.94 -7.89 8.06
N LEU A 45 -6.55 -8.60 7.11
CA LEU A 45 -6.17 -9.95 6.75
C LEU A 45 -4.68 -10.02 6.37
N LEU A 46 -4.21 -9.11 5.52
CA LEU A 46 -2.82 -9.12 5.06
C LEU A 46 -1.83 -8.72 6.16
N ALA A 47 -2.17 -7.74 6.99
CA ALA A 47 -1.36 -7.39 8.14
C ALA A 47 -1.21 -8.58 9.09
N ARG A 48 -2.28 -9.34 9.33
CA ARG A 48 -2.25 -10.56 10.15
C ARG A 48 -1.39 -11.65 9.54
N LEU A 49 -1.51 -11.91 8.23
CA LEU A 49 -0.67 -12.88 7.53
C LEU A 49 0.83 -12.51 7.60
N VAL A 50 1.16 -11.24 7.45
CA VAL A 50 2.55 -10.75 7.58
C VAL A 50 3.02 -10.84 9.03
N ALA A 51 2.19 -10.44 10.00
CA ALA A 51 2.51 -10.48 11.43
C ALA A 51 2.75 -11.92 11.93
N GLU A 52 1.92 -12.87 11.49
CA GLU A 52 2.05 -14.29 11.82
C GLU A 52 3.40 -14.85 11.37
N ARG A 53 3.89 -14.45 10.19
CA ARG A 53 5.20 -14.87 9.67
C ARG A 53 6.36 -14.11 10.32
N LEU A 54 6.19 -12.84 10.65
CA LEU A 54 7.22 -12.03 11.29
C LEU A 54 7.48 -12.42 12.74
N ALA A 55 6.44 -12.82 13.49
CA ALA A 55 6.58 -13.16 14.91
C ALA A 55 7.67 -14.22 15.18
N PRO A 56 7.68 -15.40 14.52
CA PRO A 56 8.75 -16.38 14.70
C PRO A 56 10.09 -15.90 14.12
N ALA A 57 10.11 -15.12 13.04
CA ALA A 57 11.34 -14.60 12.45
C ALA A 57 12.05 -13.56 13.35
N LEU A 58 11.28 -12.78 14.10
CA LEU A 58 11.78 -11.75 15.01
C LEU A 58 11.97 -12.26 16.44
N GLY A 59 11.39 -13.41 16.81
CA GLY A 59 11.46 -13.97 18.15
C GLY A 59 10.61 -13.21 19.18
N GLN A 60 9.68 -12.37 18.73
CA GLN A 60 8.74 -11.61 19.55
C GLN A 60 7.37 -11.56 18.89
N PRO A 61 6.27 -11.50 19.65
CA PRO A 61 4.94 -11.32 19.08
C PRO A 61 4.83 -10.05 18.22
N VAL A 62 4.20 -10.16 17.06
CA VAL A 62 3.76 -9.01 16.25
C VAL A 62 2.25 -8.93 16.35
N VAL A 63 1.75 -7.96 17.11
CA VAL A 63 0.33 -7.80 17.43
C VAL A 63 -0.29 -6.81 16.47
N VAL A 64 -1.30 -7.25 15.73
CA VAL A 64 -2.09 -6.38 14.85
C VAL A 64 -3.10 -5.59 15.66
N GLU A 65 -3.07 -4.26 15.51
CA GLU A 65 -3.98 -3.33 16.18
C GLU A 65 -4.70 -2.45 15.15
N ASN A 66 -6.02 -2.59 15.07
CA ASN A 66 -6.85 -1.82 14.15
C ASN A 66 -7.17 -0.44 14.73
N ARG A 67 -6.81 0.63 14.00
CA ARG A 67 -7.12 2.03 14.33
C ARG A 67 -7.81 2.74 13.16
N PRO A 68 -9.09 2.44 12.89
CA PRO A 68 -9.82 3.00 11.75
C PRO A 68 -10.15 4.49 11.91
N GLY A 69 -10.49 5.11 10.78
CA GLY A 69 -11.17 6.39 10.71
C GLY A 69 -10.39 7.48 9.95
N ALA A 70 -11.13 8.49 9.50
CA ALA A 70 -10.60 9.64 8.74
C ALA A 70 -9.71 9.24 7.54
N GLY A 71 -10.13 8.26 6.74
CA GLY A 71 -9.36 7.81 5.57
C GLY A 71 -7.98 7.24 5.92
N ALA A 72 -7.88 6.46 7.00
CA ALA A 72 -6.64 5.94 7.57
C ALA A 72 -5.76 6.95 8.34
N THR A 73 -6.19 8.21 8.47
CA THR A 73 -5.44 9.26 9.17
C THR A 73 -5.23 8.95 10.66
N ILE A 74 -6.22 8.39 11.36
CA ILE A 74 -6.11 8.13 12.81
C ILE A 74 -5.02 7.11 13.14
N GLY A 75 -4.97 6.00 12.39
CA GLY A 75 -3.94 4.99 12.57
C GLY A 75 -2.56 5.47 12.16
N ALA A 76 -2.46 6.23 11.07
CA ALA A 76 -1.20 6.83 10.63
C ALA A 76 -0.64 7.85 11.63
N ASP A 77 -1.48 8.74 12.16
CA ASP A 77 -1.12 9.72 13.18
C ASP A 77 -0.55 9.06 14.45
N ALA A 78 -1.16 7.96 14.87
CA ALA A 78 -0.70 7.18 16.01
C ALA A 78 0.71 6.60 15.81
N VAL A 79 1.09 6.25 14.57
CA VAL A 79 2.43 5.77 14.25
C VAL A 79 3.41 6.92 14.09
N ALA A 80 3.03 8.00 13.40
CA ALA A 80 3.85 9.20 13.22
C ALA A 80 4.34 9.77 14.57
N LYS A 81 3.49 9.70 15.60
CA LYS A 81 3.78 10.20 16.97
C LYS A 81 4.33 9.13 17.92
N ALA A 82 4.54 7.90 17.45
CA ALA A 82 5.09 6.83 18.28
C ALA A 82 6.58 7.06 18.57
N ARG A 83 7.06 6.49 19.68
CA ARG A 83 8.50 6.49 19.96
C ARG A 83 9.22 5.69 18.86
N PRO A 84 10.37 6.16 18.34
CA PRO A 84 11.15 5.42 17.35
C PRO A 84 12.00 4.32 18.00
N ASP A 85 11.38 3.50 18.84
CA ASP A 85 12.02 2.41 19.59
C ASP A 85 11.85 1.04 18.91
N GLY A 86 11.32 1.02 17.69
CA GLY A 86 11.11 -0.17 16.89
C GLY A 86 9.95 -1.06 17.35
N THR A 87 8.98 -0.54 18.10
CA THR A 87 7.86 -1.36 18.61
C THR A 87 6.48 -0.96 18.12
N THR A 88 6.41 0.04 17.25
CA THR A 88 5.17 0.46 16.60
C THR A 88 5.45 0.74 15.13
N PHE A 89 4.74 0.04 14.25
CA PHE A 89 4.84 0.19 12.80
C PHE A 89 3.46 0.36 12.19
N LEU A 90 3.41 0.97 11.02
CA LEU A 90 2.24 1.12 10.19
C LEU A 90 2.21 0.01 9.15
N TYR A 91 1.07 -0.69 9.05
CA TYR A 91 0.68 -1.33 7.81
C TYR A 91 0.17 -0.25 6.87
N GLY A 92 1.07 0.20 5.99
CA GLY A 92 0.85 1.28 5.05
C GLY A 92 -0.08 0.87 3.92
N THR A 93 -0.94 1.81 3.54
CA THR A 93 -1.81 1.77 2.36
C THR A 93 -1.67 3.11 1.62
N PRO A 94 -2.32 3.31 0.46
CA PRO A 94 -2.18 4.58 -0.26
C PRO A 94 -2.70 5.81 0.50
N GLY A 95 -3.73 5.66 1.35
CA GLY A 95 -4.33 6.80 2.08
C GLY A 95 -3.29 7.64 2.83
N PRO A 96 -2.60 7.08 3.84
CA PRO A 96 -1.75 7.84 4.75
C PRO A 96 -0.67 8.72 4.10
N GLN A 97 0.13 8.17 3.18
CA GLN A 97 1.33 8.84 2.66
C GLN A 97 1.25 9.21 1.17
N ILE A 98 0.26 8.72 0.42
CA ILE A 98 0.16 8.93 -1.03
C ILE A 98 -1.02 9.85 -1.38
N VAL A 99 -2.21 9.60 -0.82
CA VAL A 99 -3.45 10.29 -1.23
C VAL A 99 -3.82 11.43 -0.29
N ASN A 100 -3.90 11.14 1.01
CA ASN A 100 -4.43 12.09 1.99
C ASN A 100 -3.69 13.45 2.02
N PRO A 101 -2.35 13.53 1.81
CA PRO A 101 -1.64 14.82 1.80
C PRO A 101 -2.16 15.83 0.79
N TYR A 102 -2.82 15.36 -0.27
CA TYR A 102 -3.35 16.20 -1.33
C TYR A 102 -4.87 16.33 -1.28
N LEU A 103 -5.53 15.45 -0.53
CA LEU A 103 -6.99 15.37 -0.47
C LEU A 103 -7.56 16.04 0.78
N MET A 104 -6.89 15.92 1.93
CA MET A 104 -7.38 16.37 3.23
C MET A 104 -6.73 17.68 3.67
N ARG A 105 -7.55 18.62 4.14
CA ARG A 105 -7.04 19.83 4.79
C ARG A 105 -6.70 19.53 6.26
N GLY A 106 -5.50 19.91 6.69
CA GLY A 106 -5.10 19.82 8.11
C GLY A 106 -4.78 18.41 8.58
N LEU A 107 -4.00 17.65 7.81
CA LEU A 107 -3.46 16.38 8.30
C LEU A 107 -2.63 16.60 9.58
N PRO A 108 -2.78 15.73 10.60
CA PRO A 108 -2.09 15.87 11.89
C PRO A 108 -0.64 15.36 11.87
N TYR A 109 -0.13 14.97 10.70
CA TYR A 109 1.22 14.48 10.45
C TYR A 109 1.71 14.95 9.07
N ASP A 110 3.03 14.91 8.88
CA ASP A 110 3.69 15.09 7.60
C ASP A 110 4.02 13.72 6.98
N ALA A 111 3.47 13.45 5.79
CA ALA A 111 3.56 12.13 5.14
C ALA A 111 4.97 11.75 4.68
N GLU A 112 5.86 12.72 4.50
CA GLU A 112 7.24 12.49 4.07
C GLU A 112 8.19 12.49 5.27
N ARG A 113 8.05 13.48 6.16
CA ARG A 113 8.97 13.68 7.29
C ARG A 113 8.72 12.73 8.45
N ASP A 114 7.45 12.44 8.78
CA ASP A 114 7.11 11.78 10.05
C ASP A 114 7.14 10.24 9.98
N PHE A 115 7.55 9.67 8.84
CA PHE A 115 7.60 8.23 8.61
C PHE A 115 8.95 7.76 8.07
N THR A 116 9.35 6.56 8.49
CA THR A 116 10.48 5.81 7.92
C THR A 116 9.93 4.65 7.09
N PRO A 117 10.00 4.68 5.73
CA PRO A 117 9.64 3.54 4.88
C PRO A 117 10.57 2.35 5.14
N ILE A 118 10.03 1.13 5.14
CA ILE A 118 10.79 -0.07 5.49
C ILE A 118 10.83 -1.04 4.31
N VAL A 119 9.67 -1.44 3.78
CA VAL A 119 9.59 -2.44 2.72
C VAL A 119 8.23 -2.39 2.04
N SER A 120 8.21 -2.60 0.73
CA SER A 120 6.98 -2.78 -0.04
C SER A 120 6.47 -4.20 0.14
N LEU A 121 5.20 -4.36 0.48
CA LEU A 121 4.63 -5.68 0.76
C LEU A 121 4.08 -6.30 -0.50
N VAL A 122 3.01 -5.70 -1.02
CA VAL A 122 2.22 -6.26 -2.11
C VAL A 122 1.66 -5.14 -2.98
N ARG A 123 1.45 -5.46 -4.26
CA ARG A 123 0.53 -4.73 -5.13
C ARG A 123 -0.67 -5.59 -5.47
N ALA A 124 -1.83 -4.96 -5.63
CA ALA A 124 -3.00 -5.57 -6.23
C ALA A 124 -3.29 -4.85 -7.55
N PRO A 125 -3.20 -5.51 -8.71
CA PRO A 125 -3.54 -4.87 -9.97
C PRO A 125 -5.02 -4.50 -9.98
N ASN A 126 -5.34 -3.32 -10.51
CA ASN A 126 -6.72 -2.98 -10.80
C ASN A 126 -7.15 -3.57 -12.17
N LEU A 127 -8.44 -3.66 -12.42
CA LEU A 127 -9.05 -4.18 -13.63
C LEU A 127 -10.18 -3.24 -14.07
N LEU A 128 -10.16 -2.86 -15.35
CA LEU A 128 -11.28 -2.18 -15.99
C LEU A 128 -12.35 -3.21 -16.36
N VAL A 129 -13.54 -3.02 -15.82
CA VAL A 129 -14.72 -3.85 -16.10
C VAL A 129 -15.89 -3.00 -16.57
N VAL A 130 -16.75 -3.59 -17.39
CA VAL A 130 -17.99 -2.98 -17.89
C VAL A 130 -19.16 -3.93 -17.72
N ASN A 131 -20.38 -3.39 -17.75
CA ASN A 131 -21.58 -4.21 -17.94
C ASN A 131 -21.55 -4.83 -19.36
N PRO A 132 -21.87 -6.13 -19.54
CA PRO A 132 -21.87 -6.78 -20.86
C PRO A 132 -22.82 -6.17 -21.90
N ALA A 133 -23.86 -5.45 -21.47
CA ALA A 133 -24.80 -4.73 -22.34
C ALA A 133 -24.20 -3.44 -22.93
N LEU A 134 -23.14 -2.89 -22.32
CA LEU A 134 -22.37 -1.81 -22.91
C LEU A 134 -21.56 -2.38 -24.09
N PRO A 135 -21.65 -1.83 -25.31
CA PRO A 135 -21.01 -2.38 -26.50
C PRO A 135 -19.50 -2.07 -26.55
N VAL A 136 -18.78 -2.41 -25.49
CA VAL A 136 -17.37 -2.16 -25.27
C VAL A 136 -16.69 -3.49 -24.89
N ARG A 137 -15.66 -3.85 -25.65
CA ARG A 137 -14.79 -5.01 -25.43
C ARG A 137 -13.33 -4.62 -25.26
N THR A 138 -12.95 -3.43 -25.71
CA THR A 138 -11.57 -2.94 -25.68
C THR A 138 -11.48 -1.53 -25.10
N VAL A 139 -10.30 -1.14 -24.63
CA VAL A 139 -10.06 0.23 -24.14
C VAL A 139 -10.30 1.29 -25.23
N PRO A 140 -9.85 1.11 -26.50
CA PRO A 140 -10.19 2.05 -27.57
C PRO A 140 -11.69 2.20 -27.80
N GLU A 141 -12.47 1.12 -27.71
CA GLU A 141 -13.94 1.18 -27.85
C GLU A 141 -14.59 1.98 -26.71
N LEU A 142 -14.12 1.81 -25.47
CA LEU A 142 -14.60 2.62 -24.35
C LEU A 142 -14.32 4.11 -24.57
N ILE A 143 -13.09 4.43 -24.99
CA ILE A 143 -12.67 5.82 -25.24
C ILE A 143 -13.50 6.43 -26.38
N ALA A 144 -13.68 5.70 -27.48
CA ALA A 144 -14.47 6.15 -28.62
C ALA A 144 -15.93 6.40 -28.23
N LEU A 145 -16.53 5.49 -27.46
CA LEU A 145 -17.90 5.64 -26.97
C LEU A 145 -18.05 6.86 -26.05
N ALA A 146 -17.09 7.07 -25.14
CA ALA A 146 -17.09 8.23 -24.23
C ALA A 146 -16.88 9.56 -24.95
N LYS A 147 -16.07 9.59 -26.02
CA LYS A 147 -15.91 10.80 -26.85
C LYS A 147 -17.15 11.10 -27.68
N ALA A 148 -17.87 10.07 -28.14
CA ALA A 148 -19.11 10.26 -28.89
C ALA A 148 -20.28 10.73 -28.01
N LYS A 149 -20.19 10.51 -26.70
CA LYS A 149 -21.27 10.74 -25.73
C LYS A 149 -20.74 11.41 -24.44
N PRO A 150 -20.20 12.64 -24.54
CA PRO A 150 -19.62 13.31 -23.38
C PRO A 150 -20.66 13.51 -22.27
N GLY A 151 -20.31 13.14 -21.04
CA GLY A 151 -21.18 13.26 -19.87
C GLY A 151 -22.25 12.19 -19.71
N GLU A 152 -22.51 11.35 -20.72
CA GLU A 152 -23.52 10.28 -20.65
C GLU A 152 -23.02 9.02 -19.92
N LEU A 153 -21.73 8.72 -20.01
CA LEU A 153 -21.16 7.58 -19.30
C LEU A 153 -20.74 7.98 -17.88
N SER A 154 -20.72 6.99 -17.00
CA SER A 154 -20.30 7.16 -15.62
C SER A 154 -19.39 6.02 -15.17
N PHE A 155 -18.55 6.31 -14.19
CA PHE A 155 -17.73 5.29 -13.53
C PHE A 155 -17.95 5.26 -12.03
N GLY A 156 -18.00 4.05 -11.48
CA GLY A 156 -18.10 3.83 -10.05
C GLY A 156 -16.73 3.83 -9.37
N SER A 157 -16.73 4.10 -8.07
CA SER A 157 -15.56 3.89 -7.22
C SER A 157 -15.95 3.40 -5.83
N SER A 158 -14.99 2.88 -5.09
CA SER A 158 -15.15 2.48 -3.70
C SER A 158 -15.13 3.64 -2.70
N GLY A 159 -14.99 4.88 -3.18
CA GLY A 159 -15.07 6.10 -2.38
C GLY A 159 -14.16 7.21 -2.88
N ILE A 160 -14.36 8.42 -2.36
CA ILE A 160 -13.50 9.57 -2.66
C ILE A 160 -12.07 9.29 -2.17
N GLY A 161 -11.05 9.56 -3.00
CA GLY A 161 -9.65 9.26 -2.69
C GLY A 161 -9.23 7.79 -2.80
N ALA A 162 -10.17 6.86 -3.04
CA ALA A 162 -9.80 5.45 -3.23
C ALA A 162 -8.99 5.25 -4.51
N SER A 163 -8.16 4.19 -4.56
CA SER A 163 -7.41 3.80 -5.77
C SER A 163 -8.33 3.69 -7.00
N SER A 164 -9.55 3.18 -6.83
CA SER A 164 -10.56 3.09 -7.89
C SER A 164 -11.05 4.44 -8.41
N HIS A 165 -11.21 5.42 -7.53
CA HIS A 165 -11.54 6.79 -7.92
C HIS A 165 -10.40 7.43 -8.70
N LEU A 166 -9.17 7.36 -8.15
CA LEU A 166 -7.99 7.90 -8.82
C LEU A 166 -7.75 7.23 -10.18
N ALA A 167 -8.02 5.93 -10.31
CA ALA A 167 -7.89 5.21 -11.57
C ALA A 167 -8.87 5.72 -12.64
N GLY A 168 -10.14 5.94 -12.28
CA GLY A 168 -11.13 6.49 -13.20
C GLY A 168 -10.82 7.93 -13.60
N GLU A 169 -10.40 8.77 -12.66
CA GLU A 169 -9.98 10.15 -12.97
C GLU A 169 -8.68 10.17 -13.81
N THR A 170 -7.74 9.25 -13.56
CA THR A 170 -6.56 9.08 -14.42
C THR A 170 -6.96 8.70 -15.83
N LEU A 171 -7.94 7.81 -16.00
CA LEU A 171 -8.45 7.42 -17.32
C LEU A 171 -9.09 8.62 -18.03
N LYS A 172 -9.94 9.38 -17.32
CA LYS A 172 -10.56 10.61 -17.82
C LYS A 172 -9.53 11.59 -18.35
N LEU A 173 -8.56 11.93 -17.51
CA LEU A 173 -7.51 12.90 -17.82
C LEU A 173 -6.65 12.44 -19.01
N LYS A 174 -6.12 11.21 -18.97
CA LYS A 174 -5.20 10.72 -20.01
C LYS A 174 -5.90 10.41 -21.34
N ALA A 175 -7.15 9.96 -21.32
CA ALA A 175 -7.90 9.66 -22.54
C ALA A 175 -8.61 10.89 -23.15
N GLY A 176 -8.73 11.97 -22.38
CA GLY A 176 -9.50 13.15 -22.75
C GLY A 176 -10.98 12.82 -22.95
N ILE A 177 -11.58 12.15 -21.97
CA ILE A 177 -12.99 11.75 -21.99
C ILE A 177 -13.76 12.41 -20.84
N ASP A 178 -15.02 12.76 -21.13
CA ASP A 178 -15.94 13.31 -20.15
C ASP A 178 -16.90 12.22 -19.66
N VAL A 179 -16.63 11.70 -18.45
CA VAL A 179 -17.49 10.72 -17.79
C VAL A 179 -17.68 11.08 -16.32
N THR A 180 -18.90 10.84 -15.81
CA THR A 180 -19.30 11.24 -14.46
C THR A 180 -18.79 10.26 -13.42
N HIS A 181 -18.15 10.76 -12.36
CA HIS A 181 -17.77 9.95 -11.20
C HIS A 181 -18.98 9.70 -10.29
N VAL A 182 -19.19 8.45 -9.89
CA VAL A 182 -20.21 8.07 -8.91
C VAL A 182 -19.53 7.38 -7.71
N PRO A 183 -19.35 8.07 -6.56
CA PRO A 183 -18.74 7.48 -5.38
C PRO A 183 -19.70 6.56 -4.62
N PHE A 184 -19.21 5.38 -4.21
CA PHE A 184 -19.94 4.47 -3.33
C PHE A 184 -19.22 4.27 -2.00
N ARG A 185 -19.92 3.68 -1.03
CA ARG A 185 -19.38 3.31 0.29
C ARG A 185 -18.69 1.94 0.22
N GLY A 186 -17.69 1.81 -0.64
CA GLY A 186 -16.96 0.56 -0.89
C GLY A 186 -17.25 -0.08 -2.25
N SER A 187 -16.44 -1.07 -2.64
CA SER A 187 -16.50 -1.71 -3.96
C SER A 187 -17.76 -2.56 -4.18
N GLY A 188 -18.27 -3.22 -3.14
CA GLY A 188 -19.45 -4.09 -3.24
C GLY A 188 -20.70 -3.38 -3.80
N PRO A 189 -21.13 -2.26 -3.21
CA PRO A 189 -22.23 -1.45 -3.77
C PRO A 189 -21.96 -0.99 -5.21
N ALA A 190 -20.74 -0.54 -5.52
CA ALA A 190 -20.40 -0.09 -6.87
C ALA A 190 -20.49 -1.23 -7.91
N ILE A 191 -20.06 -2.43 -7.55
CA ILE A 191 -20.17 -3.63 -8.40
C ILE A 191 -21.64 -3.98 -8.66
N ALA A 192 -22.49 -3.94 -7.64
CA ALA A 192 -23.92 -4.22 -7.80
C ALA A 192 -24.58 -3.24 -8.79
N GLU A 193 -24.20 -1.96 -8.75
CA GLU A 193 -24.69 -0.92 -9.65
C GLU A 193 -24.17 -1.09 -11.08
N LEU A 194 -22.93 -1.55 -11.25
CA LEU A 194 -22.38 -1.90 -12.56
C LEU A 194 -23.11 -3.10 -13.16
N ILE A 195 -23.37 -4.16 -12.37
CA ILE A 195 -24.15 -5.33 -12.81
C ILE A 195 -25.57 -4.90 -13.21
N ALA A 196 -26.17 -3.96 -12.47
CA ALA A 196 -27.48 -3.41 -12.80
C ALA A 196 -27.47 -2.44 -14.01
N GLY A 197 -26.30 -2.09 -14.54
CA GLY A 197 -26.16 -1.18 -15.69
C GLY A 197 -26.41 0.29 -15.36
N ARG A 198 -26.41 0.67 -14.06
CA ARG A 198 -26.64 2.05 -13.62
C ARG A 198 -25.37 2.91 -13.69
N ILE A 199 -24.20 2.28 -13.73
CA ILE A 199 -22.93 2.89 -14.09
C ILE A 199 -22.31 2.17 -15.28
N SER A 200 -21.46 2.86 -16.05
CA SER A 200 -20.94 2.32 -17.31
C SER A 200 -19.72 1.41 -17.13
N PHE A 201 -18.78 1.83 -16.27
CA PHE A 201 -17.57 1.06 -16.01
C PHE A 201 -17.05 1.23 -14.59
N LEU A 202 -16.10 0.39 -14.22
CA LEU A 202 -15.43 0.45 -12.93
C LEU A 202 -13.96 0.04 -13.12
N ILE A 203 -13.04 0.73 -12.44
CA ILE A 203 -11.63 0.33 -12.35
C ILE A 203 -11.33 0.11 -10.87
N ASP A 204 -11.13 -1.13 -10.45
CA ASP A 204 -10.86 -1.47 -9.05
C ASP A 204 -10.09 -2.80 -8.99
N THR A 205 -9.84 -3.30 -7.78
CA THR A 205 -8.97 -4.46 -7.53
C THR A 205 -9.43 -5.68 -8.31
N LEU A 206 -8.55 -6.26 -9.13
CA LEU A 206 -8.86 -7.32 -10.11
C LEU A 206 -9.65 -8.50 -9.53
N LEU A 207 -9.27 -8.96 -8.35
CA LEU A 207 -9.91 -10.10 -7.69
C LEU A 207 -11.39 -9.94 -7.42
N LEU A 208 -11.86 -8.71 -7.24
CA LEU A 208 -13.27 -8.46 -6.98
C LEU A 208 -14.14 -8.89 -8.17
N PHE A 209 -13.54 -9.12 -9.33
CA PHE A 209 -14.25 -9.43 -10.56
C PHE A 209 -14.02 -10.84 -11.09
N THR A 210 -13.23 -11.69 -10.44
CA THR A 210 -12.92 -13.03 -10.97
C THR A 210 -14.18 -13.86 -11.19
N GLU A 211 -15.05 -13.95 -10.18
CA GLU A 211 -16.32 -14.68 -10.26
C GLU A 211 -17.34 -14.00 -11.18
N HIS A 212 -17.38 -12.66 -11.18
CA HIS A 212 -18.27 -11.90 -12.07
C HIS A 212 -17.88 -12.04 -13.54
N ARG A 213 -16.57 -12.13 -13.82
CA ARG A 213 -16.04 -12.44 -15.15
C ARG A 213 -16.38 -13.88 -15.53
N ALA A 214 -16.14 -14.84 -14.64
CA ALA A 214 -16.38 -16.27 -14.90
C ALA A 214 -17.86 -16.57 -15.19
N SER A 215 -18.77 -15.94 -14.46
CA SER A 215 -20.22 -16.05 -14.67
C SER A 215 -20.75 -15.23 -15.86
N GLY A 216 -19.94 -14.33 -16.42
CA GLY A 216 -20.35 -13.40 -17.47
C GLY A 216 -21.23 -12.24 -16.99
N ALA A 217 -21.41 -12.08 -15.67
CA ALA A 217 -22.14 -10.95 -15.08
C ALA A 217 -21.48 -9.60 -15.39
N LEU A 218 -20.15 -9.58 -15.48
CA LEU A 218 -19.34 -8.43 -15.88
C LEU A 218 -18.33 -8.83 -16.95
N ARG A 219 -17.99 -7.88 -17.82
CA ARG A 219 -16.95 -8.06 -18.83
C ARG A 219 -15.67 -7.38 -18.37
N ALA A 220 -14.60 -8.17 -18.22
CA ALA A 220 -13.26 -7.65 -18.04
C ALA A 220 -12.69 -7.14 -19.37
N VAL A 221 -12.22 -5.90 -19.40
CA VAL A 221 -11.74 -5.23 -20.61
C VAL A 221 -10.22 -5.19 -20.65
N ALA A 222 -9.58 -4.72 -19.56
CA ALA A 222 -8.13 -4.59 -19.50
C ALA A 222 -7.63 -4.52 -18.06
N VAL A 223 -6.42 -5.03 -17.83
CA VAL A 223 -5.68 -4.84 -16.58
C VAL A 223 -5.20 -3.39 -16.52
N ALA A 224 -5.35 -2.76 -15.36
CA ALA A 224 -5.06 -1.34 -15.16
C ALA A 224 -3.63 -1.06 -14.66
N SER A 225 -2.86 -2.09 -14.28
CA SER A 225 -1.42 -1.97 -14.02
C SER A 225 -0.60 -1.92 -15.32
N ALA A 226 0.62 -1.38 -15.24
CA ALA A 226 1.55 -1.28 -16.36
C ALA A 226 1.95 -2.63 -16.97
N ARG A 227 1.76 -3.73 -16.23
CA ARG A 227 2.04 -5.10 -16.68
C ARG A 227 0.78 -5.95 -16.56
N LYS A 228 0.70 -6.99 -17.40
CA LYS A 228 -0.35 -8.00 -17.32
C LYS A 228 -0.30 -8.73 -15.97
N SER A 229 -1.46 -9.11 -15.47
CA SER A 229 -1.56 -9.95 -14.28
C SER A 229 -1.50 -11.43 -14.67
N SER A 230 -0.79 -12.23 -13.90
CA SER A 230 -0.79 -13.69 -14.07
C SER A 230 -2.15 -14.34 -13.77
N LEU A 231 -3.06 -13.63 -13.09
CA LEU A 231 -4.43 -14.11 -12.81
C LEU A 231 -5.35 -14.00 -14.02
N MET A 232 -5.04 -13.09 -14.94
CA MET A 232 -5.81 -12.84 -16.17
C MET A 232 -4.85 -12.54 -17.33
N PRO A 233 -3.98 -13.51 -17.71
CA PRO A 233 -2.88 -13.27 -18.65
C PRO A 233 -3.37 -13.01 -20.08
N ASP A 234 -4.62 -13.38 -20.36
CA ASP A 234 -5.29 -13.19 -21.64
C ASP A 234 -5.73 -11.75 -21.89
N LEU A 235 -5.86 -10.92 -20.85
CA LEU A 235 -6.28 -9.53 -20.99
C LEU A 235 -5.10 -8.62 -21.40
N PRO A 236 -5.37 -7.59 -22.22
CA PRO A 236 -4.42 -6.51 -22.45
C PRO A 236 -4.31 -5.63 -21.22
N THR A 237 -3.31 -4.76 -21.20
CA THR A 237 -3.23 -3.65 -20.24
C THR A 237 -3.86 -2.38 -20.81
N ILE A 238 -4.34 -1.47 -19.93
CA ILE A 238 -4.72 -0.11 -20.34
C ILE A 238 -3.49 0.63 -20.90
N ALA A 239 -2.30 0.34 -20.35
CA ALA A 239 -1.03 0.92 -20.76
C ALA A 239 -0.70 0.72 -22.24
N GLU A 240 -1.17 -0.38 -22.85
CA GLU A 240 -1.01 -0.65 -24.29
C GLU A 240 -1.77 0.36 -25.16
N THR A 241 -2.86 0.95 -24.65
CA THR A 241 -3.62 2.01 -25.35
C THR A 241 -3.26 3.41 -24.85
N ILE A 242 -2.97 3.54 -23.56
CA ILE A 242 -2.65 4.81 -22.90
C ILE A 242 -1.28 4.66 -22.22
N PRO A 243 -0.18 5.02 -22.89
CA PRO A 243 1.16 4.91 -22.33
C PRO A 243 1.28 5.62 -20.97
N GLY A 244 1.94 4.95 -20.01
CA GLY A 244 2.10 5.45 -18.64
C GLY A 244 0.84 5.36 -17.77
N PHE A 245 -0.20 4.62 -18.21
CA PHE A 245 -1.28 4.22 -17.31
C PHE A 245 -0.80 3.09 -16.40
N ASP A 246 -0.81 3.33 -15.10
CA ASP A 246 -0.45 2.33 -14.10
C ASP A 246 -1.29 2.56 -12.84
N SER A 247 -2.20 1.65 -12.55
CA SER A 247 -3.10 1.72 -11.40
C SER A 247 -3.13 0.40 -10.67
N PHE A 248 -2.75 0.45 -9.40
CA PHE A 248 -2.73 -0.67 -8.49
C PHE A 248 -2.99 -0.19 -7.05
N ALA A 249 -3.43 -1.10 -6.19
CA ALA A 249 -3.36 -0.89 -4.76
C ALA A 249 -1.94 -1.23 -4.28
N PHE A 250 -1.33 -0.35 -3.48
CA PHE A 250 0.05 -0.51 -2.98
C PHE A 250 0.08 -0.51 -1.45
N ASN A 251 0.60 -1.58 -0.87
CA ASN A 251 0.75 -1.71 0.59
C ASN A 251 2.22 -1.90 0.97
N TYR A 252 2.62 -1.35 2.11
CA TYR A 252 4.01 -1.30 2.56
C TYR A 252 4.08 -1.33 4.10
N LEU A 253 5.28 -1.46 4.64
CA LEU A 253 5.56 -1.20 6.05
C LEU A 253 6.31 0.12 6.19
N ALA A 254 5.91 0.91 7.17
CA ALA A 254 6.60 2.10 7.62
C ALA A 254 6.62 2.14 9.16
N GLY A 255 7.49 2.93 9.75
CA GLY A 255 7.42 3.26 11.18
C GLY A 255 7.56 4.76 11.41
N PRO A 256 7.66 5.21 12.67
CA PRO A 256 7.89 6.63 12.97
C PRO A 256 9.19 7.14 12.36
N ALA A 257 9.31 8.46 12.22
CA ALA A 257 10.57 9.11 11.87
C ALA A 257 11.70 8.74 12.85
N ALA A 258 12.94 8.78 12.37
CA ALA A 258 14.15 8.53 13.16
C ALA A 258 14.24 7.11 13.78
N LEU A 259 13.62 6.11 13.15
CA LEU A 259 13.84 4.71 13.54
C LEU A 259 15.33 4.33 13.45
N PRO A 260 15.89 3.58 14.43
CA PRO A 260 17.24 3.08 14.36
C PRO A 260 17.46 2.24 13.11
N GLU A 261 18.57 2.47 12.42
CA GLU A 261 18.91 1.78 11.17
C GLU A 261 18.91 0.25 11.34
N SER A 262 19.39 -0.26 12.48
CA SER A 262 19.40 -1.69 12.79
C SER A 262 18.00 -2.32 12.79
N VAL A 263 16.99 -1.57 13.25
CA VAL A 263 15.58 -1.99 13.24
C VAL A 263 15.07 -2.04 11.79
N VAL A 264 15.32 -0.98 11.01
CA VAL A 264 14.90 -0.90 9.60
C VAL A 264 15.51 -2.03 8.79
N VAL A 265 16.82 -2.25 8.92
CA VAL A 265 17.56 -3.31 8.21
C VAL A 265 17.05 -4.69 8.59
N ARG A 266 16.87 -4.98 9.89
CA ARG A 266 16.39 -6.29 10.33
C ARG A 266 14.96 -6.54 9.85
N LEU A 267 14.04 -5.59 10.06
CA LEU A 267 12.65 -5.76 9.64
C LEU A 267 12.53 -5.90 8.12
N ASN A 268 13.23 -5.05 7.35
CA ASN A 268 13.27 -5.17 5.89
C ASN A 268 13.74 -6.55 5.44
N ARG A 269 14.86 -7.05 6.00
CA ARG A 269 15.43 -8.35 5.63
C ARG A 269 14.46 -9.49 5.93
N GLU A 270 13.91 -9.55 7.13
CA GLU A 270 12.99 -10.64 7.51
C GLU A 270 11.70 -10.58 6.68
N THR A 271 11.15 -9.39 6.42
CA THR A 271 9.98 -9.26 5.54
C THR A 271 10.30 -9.68 4.10
N ASN A 272 11.46 -9.31 3.55
CA ASN A 272 11.86 -9.76 2.21
C ASN A 272 11.99 -11.29 2.13
N ARG A 273 12.57 -11.93 3.15
CA ARG A 273 12.65 -13.39 3.24
C ARG A 273 11.25 -14.03 3.26
N ILE A 274 10.31 -13.45 3.98
CA ILE A 274 8.91 -13.90 4.03
C ILE A 274 8.23 -13.74 2.66
N LEU A 275 8.43 -12.61 1.98
CA LEU A 275 7.87 -12.36 0.64
C LEU A 275 8.49 -13.22 -0.47
N ALA A 276 9.67 -13.78 -0.21
CA ALA A 276 10.35 -14.73 -1.10
C ALA A 276 9.96 -16.20 -0.83
N ASP A 277 9.31 -16.52 0.29
CA ASP A 277 8.87 -17.87 0.63
C ASP A 277 7.75 -18.35 -0.31
N ASP A 278 7.97 -19.47 -1.01
CA ASP A 278 7.04 -19.97 -2.03
C ASP A 278 5.63 -20.22 -1.50
N THR A 279 5.50 -20.72 -0.28
CA THR A 279 4.19 -20.96 0.34
C THR A 279 3.47 -19.65 0.60
N PHE A 280 4.17 -18.63 1.10
CA PHE A 280 3.60 -17.31 1.33
C PHE A 280 3.26 -16.62 0.00
N ARG A 281 4.15 -16.69 -0.99
CA ARG A 281 3.91 -16.18 -2.34
C ARG A 281 2.68 -16.79 -2.97
N LYS A 282 2.54 -18.12 -2.92
CA LYS A 282 1.36 -18.83 -3.43
C LYS A 282 0.09 -18.34 -2.74
N ARG A 283 0.11 -18.20 -1.41
CA ARG A 283 -1.03 -17.69 -0.65
C ARG A 283 -1.41 -16.27 -1.05
N LEU A 284 -0.43 -15.39 -1.26
CA LEU A 284 -0.66 -14.03 -1.75
C LEU A 284 -1.25 -14.03 -3.16
N THR A 285 -0.72 -14.87 -4.07
CA THR A 285 -1.24 -15.00 -5.44
C THR A 285 -2.67 -15.56 -5.47
N GLU A 286 -3.02 -16.52 -4.61
CA GLU A 286 -4.41 -17.00 -4.45
C GLU A 286 -5.34 -15.88 -3.96
N LEU A 287 -4.80 -14.99 -3.12
CA LEU A 287 -5.44 -13.74 -2.71
C LEU A 287 -5.18 -12.61 -3.70
N GLY A 288 -4.81 -12.91 -4.95
CA GLY A 288 -4.53 -12.03 -6.08
C GLY A 288 -3.64 -10.82 -5.83
N LEU A 289 -2.68 -11.00 -4.95
CA LEU A 289 -1.69 -10.01 -4.59
C LEU A 289 -0.34 -10.44 -5.12
N GLU A 290 0.40 -9.47 -5.62
CA GLU A 290 1.75 -9.69 -6.13
C GLU A 290 2.76 -9.18 -5.09
N PRO A 291 3.52 -10.07 -4.44
CA PRO A 291 4.56 -9.68 -3.50
C PRO A 291 5.66 -8.86 -4.18
N ILE A 292 6.09 -7.78 -3.53
CA ILE A 292 7.07 -6.83 -4.07
C ILE A 292 8.43 -6.99 -3.38
N GLY A 293 8.52 -6.67 -2.09
CA GLY A 293 9.80 -6.62 -1.37
C GLY A 293 10.64 -5.40 -1.74
N GLY A 294 11.96 -5.57 -1.75
CA GLY A 294 12.93 -4.52 -2.11
C GLY A 294 13.50 -3.78 -0.91
N THR A 295 14.23 -2.69 -1.18
CA THR A 295 14.92 -1.93 -0.13
C THR A 295 14.02 -0.84 0.48
N PRO A 296 14.38 -0.28 1.66
CA PRO A 296 13.71 0.91 2.19
C PRO A 296 13.72 2.07 1.20
N ALA A 297 14.81 2.25 0.45
CA ALA A 297 14.95 3.30 -0.56
C ALA A 297 14.00 3.09 -1.75
N ASP A 298 13.86 1.86 -2.25
CA ASP A 298 12.90 1.54 -3.33
C ASP A 298 11.46 1.82 -2.89
N THR A 299 11.15 1.48 -1.63
CA THR A 299 9.83 1.71 -1.03
C THR A 299 9.56 3.21 -0.90
N ALA A 300 10.54 3.99 -0.42
CA ALA A 300 10.44 5.45 -0.35
C ALA A 300 10.31 6.10 -1.74
N ALA A 301 11.01 5.57 -2.75
CA ALA A 301 10.88 6.03 -4.13
C ALA A 301 9.48 5.76 -4.68
N THR A 302 8.95 4.55 -4.45
CA THR A 302 7.59 4.16 -4.87
C THR A 302 6.53 5.04 -4.21
N ILE A 303 6.62 5.26 -2.90
CA ILE A 303 5.70 6.16 -2.18
C ILE A 303 5.72 7.57 -2.79
N ARG A 304 6.90 8.13 -3.06
CA ARG A 304 7.03 9.48 -3.65
C ARG A 304 6.49 9.55 -5.07
N GLU A 305 6.76 8.55 -5.90
CA GLU A 305 6.25 8.47 -7.27
C GLU A 305 4.71 8.40 -7.28
N GLU A 306 4.13 7.51 -6.47
CA GLU A 306 2.69 7.37 -6.35
C GLU A 306 2.04 8.62 -5.76
N ALA A 307 2.68 9.27 -4.78
CA ALA A 307 2.22 10.53 -4.22
C ALA A 307 2.22 11.64 -5.28
N GLY A 308 3.24 11.70 -6.14
CA GLY A 308 3.29 12.63 -7.27
C GLY A 308 2.14 12.41 -8.27
N ARG A 309 1.90 11.15 -8.65
CA ARG A 309 0.79 10.78 -9.55
C ARG A 309 -0.57 11.10 -8.92
N ALA A 310 -0.77 10.76 -7.66
CA ALA A 310 -2.00 11.08 -6.92
C ALA A 310 -2.24 12.59 -6.86
N ARG A 311 -1.19 13.38 -6.56
CA ARG A 311 -1.25 14.85 -6.55
C ARG A 311 -1.70 15.41 -7.90
N GLU A 312 -1.10 14.95 -8.99
CA GLU A 312 -1.45 15.41 -10.34
C GLU A 312 -2.94 15.18 -10.63
N VAL A 313 -3.43 13.96 -10.38
CA VAL A 313 -4.82 13.59 -10.63
C VAL A 313 -5.79 14.36 -9.72
N ILE A 314 -5.50 14.43 -8.41
CA ILE A 314 -6.35 15.14 -7.44
C ILE A 314 -6.50 16.62 -7.79
N LEU A 315 -5.39 17.28 -8.16
CA LEU A 315 -5.42 18.68 -8.55
C LEU A 315 -6.12 18.90 -9.90
N ALA A 316 -5.80 18.08 -10.90
CA ALA A 316 -6.37 18.22 -12.24
C ALA A 316 -7.88 17.93 -12.27
N ALA A 317 -8.35 16.95 -11.49
CA ALA A 317 -9.77 16.63 -11.36
C ALA A 317 -10.48 17.41 -10.24
N ASN A 318 -9.79 18.33 -9.54
CA ASN A 318 -10.31 19.12 -8.41
C ASN A 318 -11.03 18.24 -7.37
N ILE A 319 -10.43 17.10 -7.04
CA ILE A 319 -10.97 16.15 -6.07
C ILE A 319 -10.83 16.75 -4.66
N ARG A 320 -11.89 16.66 -3.85
CA ARG A 320 -11.92 17.16 -2.47
C ARG A 320 -12.47 16.09 -1.55
N ALA A 321 -11.81 15.83 -0.43
CA ALA A 321 -12.49 15.31 0.74
C ALA A 321 -13.25 16.50 1.31
N GLU A 322 -14.58 16.46 1.23
CA GLU A 322 -15.57 17.46 1.67
C GLU A 322 -15.01 18.65 2.49
#